data_AF-A0A7Y0GXM6-F1
#
_entry.id   AF-A0A7Y0GXM6-F1
#
_cell.length_a   1.000
_cell.length_b   1.000
_cell.length_c   1.000
_cell.angle_alpha   90.00
_cell.angle_beta   90.00
_cell.angle_gamma   90.00
#
_symmetry.space_group_name_H-M   'P 1'
#
loop_
_entity.id
_entity.type
_entity.pdbx_description
1 polymer ?
#
loop_
_entity_poly.entity_id
_entity_poly.type
_entity_poly.pdbx_seq_one_letter_code
_entity_poly.pdbx_strand_id
1 'polypeptide(L)'
;MRAKDAAKTANLPLVYSCSGCSSAAQLANHVALQLDRRGVAEMSCIAGIGGDVPYLLKIAKSGRRIIALDGCALACARNCLSRHDIAPDSYHQLQEYGVKKRLHEDFDPAQSETVIARVVADLKPQLTVVTNSSAKDTKGTKKIAACITPVTNTYILPNKF
;
A
#
# COMPACT_ATOMS: atom_id res chain seq x y z
N MET A 1 -1.65 16.46 8.92
CA MET A 1 -2.14 15.12 9.30
C MET A 1 -2.50 15.15 10.78
N ARG A 2 -3.74 14.81 11.17
CA ARG A 2 -4.11 14.80 12.61
C ARG A 2 -3.47 13.57 13.27
N ALA A 3 -3.03 13.69 14.53
CA ALA A 3 -2.32 12.61 15.24
C ALA A 3 -3.12 11.28 15.29
N LYS A 4 -4.46 11.37 15.26
CA LYS A 4 -5.37 10.23 15.28
C LYS A 4 -5.37 9.42 13.97
N ASP A 5 -5.09 10.07 12.84
CA ASP A 5 -5.02 9.41 11.53
C ASP A 5 -3.67 8.70 11.37
N ALA A 6 -2.59 9.29 11.90
CA ALA A 6 -1.26 8.69 11.92
C ALA A 6 -1.19 7.38 12.74
N ALA A 7 -1.93 7.30 13.85
CA ALA A 7 -2.01 6.08 14.65
C ALA A 7 -2.76 4.94 13.93
N LYS A 8 -3.70 5.27 13.04
CA LYS A 8 -4.48 4.29 12.26
C LYS A 8 -3.67 3.73 11.09
N THR A 9 -2.77 4.52 10.50
CA THR A 9 -1.94 4.07 9.37
C THR A 9 -0.62 3.42 9.79
N ALA A 10 -0.20 3.56 11.05
CA ALA A 10 1.07 3.05 11.57
C ALA A 10 1.34 1.55 11.30
N ASN A 11 0.30 0.74 11.07
CA ASN A 11 0.40 -0.69 10.75
C ASN A 11 0.15 -1.05 9.28
N LEU A 12 -0.18 -0.09 8.41
CA LEU A 12 -0.39 -0.38 7.00
C LEU A 12 0.95 -0.60 6.28
N PRO A 13 1.03 -1.42 5.23
CA PRO A 13 2.19 -1.41 4.35
C PRO A 13 2.36 -0.04 3.69
N LEU A 14 3.59 0.33 3.36
CA LEU A 14 3.90 1.49 2.54
C LEU A 14 3.81 1.09 1.06
N VAL A 15 3.21 1.95 0.23
CA VAL A 15 3.23 1.77 -1.22
C VAL A 15 3.99 2.93 -1.90
N TYR A 16 4.89 2.56 -2.79
CA TYR A 16 5.64 3.46 -3.66
C TYR A 16 5.35 3.10 -5.11
N SER A 17 5.12 4.09 -5.96
CA SER A 17 4.86 3.88 -7.39
C SER A 17 5.80 4.71 -8.26
N CYS A 18 6.15 4.20 -9.43
CA CYS A 18 6.67 5.05 -10.51
C CYS A 18 5.55 5.98 -11.00
N SER A 19 5.70 7.28 -10.78
CA SER A 19 4.70 8.32 -11.10
C SER A 19 5.17 9.25 -12.23
N GLY A 20 5.79 8.68 -13.27
CA GLY A 20 6.25 9.39 -14.48
C GLY A 20 5.15 9.70 -15.51
N CYS A 21 5.49 10.33 -16.63
CA CYS A 21 4.54 10.87 -17.62
C CYS A 21 3.89 9.87 -18.59
N SER A 22 4.30 8.60 -18.60
CA SER A 22 3.70 7.59 -19.50
C SER A 22 2.42 6.99 -18.92
N SER A 23 1.52 6.49 -19.77
CA SER A 23 0.28 5.80 -19.37
C SER A 23 0.52 4.72 -18.31
N ALA A 24 1.55 3.88 -18.49
CA ALA A 24 1.88 2.81 -17.56
C ALA A 24 2.34 3.31 -16.18
N ALA A 25 3.03 4.45 -16.14
CA ALA A 25 3.45 5.08 -14.90
C ALA A 25 2.27 5.78 -14.20
N GLN A 26 1.41 6.44 -14.97
CA GLN A 26 0.17 6.99 -14.44
C GLN A 26 -0.76 5.89 -13.89
N LEU A 27 -0.80 4.71 -14.52
CA LEU A 27 -1.50 3.55 -13.98
C LEU A 27 -0.89 3.07 -12.65
N ALA A 28 0.43 2.91 -12.57
CA ALA A 28 1.09 2.54 -11.31
C ALA A 28 0.79 3.53 -10.18
N ASN A 29 0.82 4.84 -10.50
CA ASN A 29 0.44 5.91 -9.59
C ASN A 29 -1.03 5.82 -9.17
N HIS A 30 -1.93 5.59 -10.12
CA HIS A 30 -3.35 5.41 -9.85
C HIS A 30 -3.61 4.23 -8.90
N VAL A 31 -2.94 3.10 -9.12
CA VAL A 31 -3.06 1.92 -8.26
C VAL A 31 -2.61 2.25 -6.83
N ALA A 32 -1.45 2.90 -6.65
CA ALA A 32 -0.97 3.30 -5.32
C ALA A 32 -1.95 4.24 -4.59
N LEU A 33 -2.49 5.25 -5.30
CA LEU A 33 -3.50 6.16 -4.74
C LEU A 33 -4.80 5.44 -4.36
N GLN A 34 -5.21 4.43 -5.13
CA GLN A 34 -6.40 3.63 -4.81
C GLN A 34 -6.16 2.76 -3.57
N LEU A 35 -4.98 2.15 -3.42
CA LEU A 35 -4.64 1.41 -2.20
C LEU A 35 -4.65 2.29 -0.96
N ASP A 36 -4.12 3.51 -1.07
CA ASP A 36 -4.10 4.52 -0.01
C ASP A 36 -5.52 4.93 0.42
N ARG A 37 -6.33 5.36 -0.56
CA ARG A 37 -7.71 5.82 -0.31
C ARG A 37 -8.63 4.71 0.21
N ARG A 38 -8.36 3.45 -0.17
CA ARG A 38 -9.08 2.26 0.32
C ARG A 38 -8.57 1.80 1.70
N GLY A 39 -7.54 2.43 2.26
CA GLY A 39 -6.95 2.08 3.54
C GLY A 39 -6.23 0.73 3.55
N VAL A 40 -5.78 0.27 2.38
CA VAL A 40 -5.07 -1.02 2.21
C VAL A 40 -3.56 -0.85 2.41
N ALA A 41 -3.02 0.30 1.99
CA ALA A 41 -1.63 0.71 2.17
C ALA A 41 -1.60 2.21 2.51
N GLU A 42 -0.44 2.74 2.88
CA GLU A 42 -0.20 4.18 2.95
C GLU A 42 0.77 4.56 1.82
N MET A 43 0.38 5.50 0.97
CA MET A 43 1.24 5.92 -0.15
C MET A 43 2.29 6.93 0.33
N SER A 44 3.54 6.71 -0.08
CA SER A 44 4.65 7.63 0.17
C SER A 44 5.35 8.03 -1.14
N CYS A 45 5.90 9.24 -1.16
CA CYS A 45 6.39 9.86 -2.39
C CYS A 45 7.74 9.28 -2.82
N ILE A 46 7.76 8.58 -3.95
CA ILE A 46 8.99 8.03 -4.51
C ILE A 46 9.99 9.10 -4.94
N ALA A 47 9.51 10.26 -5.39
CA ALA A 47 10.37 11.36 -5.81
C ALA A 47 11.19 11.89 -4.63
N GLY A 48 10.64 11.85 -3.42
CA GLY A 48 11.37 12.22 -2.22
C GLY A 48 12.41 11.18 -1.78
N ILE A 49 12.21 9.90 -2.10
CA ILE A 49 13.27 8.88 -1.93
C ILE A 49 14.40 9.14 -2.94
N GLY A 50 14.06 9.38 -4.21
CA GLY A 50 15.04 9.66 -5.27
C GLY A 50 15.80 10.98 -5.09
N GLY A 51 15.17 11.96 -4.43
CA GLY A 51 15.73 13.27 -4.08
C GLY A 51 16.25 13.38 -2.64
N ASP A 52 16.47 12.25 -1.97
CA ASP A 52 17.14 12.17 -0.68
C ASP A 52 16.48 13.00 0.45
N VAL A 53 15.15 13.14 0.42
CA VAL A 53 14.38 13.90 1.42
C VAL A 53 14.40 13.16 2.77
N PRO A 54 15.03 13.71 3.84
CA PRO A 54 15.30 12.96 5.07
C PRO A 54 14.06 12.39 5.76
N TYR A 55 12.96 13.15 5.77
CA TYR A 55 11.70 12.72 6.36
C TYR A 55 11.11 11.49 5.65
N LEU A 56 11.16 11.45 4.32
CA LEU A 56 10.62 10.35 3.52
C LEU A 56 11.51 9.10 3.59
N LEU A 57 12.83 9.28 3.69
CA LEU A 57 13.77 8.19 3.97
C LEU A 57 13.52 7.56 5.35
N LYS A 58 13.24 8.38 6.38
CA LYS A 58 12.87 7.89 7.71
C LYS A 58 11.60 7.03 7.65
N ILE A 59 10.60 7.44 6.87
CA ILE A 59 9.37 6.65 6.68
C ILE A 59 9.69 5.34 5.96
N ALA A 60 10.46 5.38 4.87
CA ALA A 60 10.84 4.18 4.12
C ALA A 60 11.63 3.18 4.98
N LYS A 61 12.44 3.66 5.92
CA LYS A 61 13.22 2.84 6.86
C LYS A 61 12.48 2.53 8.17
N SER A 62 11.17 2.72 8.23
CA SER A 62 10.36 2.47 9.43
C SER A 62 10.21 0.98 9.79
N GLY A 63 10.63 0.06 8.91
CA GLY A 63 10.43 -1.38 9.06
C GLY A 63 9.01 -1.85 8.69
N ARG A 64 8.14 -0.95 8.23
CA ARG A 64 6.85 -1.31 7.65
C ARG A 64 7.08 -2.05 6.33
N ARG A 65 6.22 -3.03 6.03
CA ARG A 65 6.22 -3.74 4.74
C ARG A 65 6.12 -2.73 3.59
N ILE A 66 6.91 -2.90 2.54
CA ILE A 66 7.01 -2.03 1.38
C ILE A 66 6.49 -2.74 0.13
N ILE A 67 5.63 -2.04 -0.60
CA ILE A 67 5.12 -2.44 -1.90
C ILE A 67 5.67 -1.45 -2.93
N ALA A 68 6.32 -1.96 -3.97
CA ALA A 68 6.81 -1.15 -5.08
C ALA A 68 6.03 -1.47 -6.36
N LEU A 69 5.47 -0.43 -7.00
CA LEU A 69 4.72 -0.52 -8.24
C LEU A 69 5.48 0.19 -9.36
N ASP A 70 5.89 -0.54 -10.39
CA ASP A 70 6.57 0.03 -11.53
C ASP A 70 5.78 -0.24 -12.81
N GLY A 71 5.49 0.82 -13.57
CA GLY A 71 4.70 0.71 -14.81
C GLY A 71 5.45 0.01 -15.96
N CYS A 72 6.78 0.04 -15.97
CA CYS A 72 7.58 -0.47 -17.08
C CYS A 72 8.95 -1.01 -16.63
N ALA A 73 9.68 -1.61 -17.58
CA ALA A 73 11.00 -2.19 -17.37
C ALA A 73 12.06 -1.24 -16.74
N LEU A 74 11.84 0.07 -16.76
CA LEU A 74 12.76 1.04 -16.15
C LEU A 74 12.85 0.93 -14.63
N ALA A 75 11.83 0.34 -13.98
CA ALA A 75 11.84 0.03 -12.55
C ALA A 75 12.20 1.24 -11.64
N CYS A 76 11.65 2.42 -11.94
CA CYS A 76 12.02 3.67 -11.28
C CYS A 76 11.82 3.61 -9.76
N ALA A 77 10.69 3.06 -9.28
CA ALA A 77 10.43 2.99 -7.85
C ALA A 77 11.40 2.03 -7.15
N ARG A 78 11.58 0.83 -7.71
CA ARG A 78 12.55 -0.13 -7.20
C ARG A 78 13.97 0.44 -7.16
N ASN A 79 14.40 1.13 -8.22
CA ASN A 79 15.75 1.72 -8.30
C ASN A 79 15.94 2.85 -7.29
N CYS A 80 14.95 3.72 -7.09
CA CYS A 80 14.99 4.75 -6.06
C CYS A 80 15.12 4.15 -4.65
N LEU A 81 14.37 3.10 -4.33
CA LEU A 81 14.47 2.40 -3.05
C LEU A 81 15.85 1.72 -2.89
N SER A 82 16.32 1.03 -3.93
CA SER A 82 17.60 0.30 -3.91
C SER A 82 18.82 1.21 -3.69
N ARG A 83 18.77 2.48 -4.11
CA ARG A 83 19.84 3.46 -3.81
C ARG A 83 20.07 3.69 -2.32
N HIS A 84 19.08 3.35 -1.49
CA HIS A 84 19.08 3.54 -0.05
C HIS A 84 19.09 2.21 0.72
N ASP A 85 19.48 1.12 0.04
CA ASP A 85 19.52 -0.25 0.54
C ASP A 85 18.15 -0.76 1.02
N ILE A 86 17.08 -0.26 0.41
CA ILE A 86 15.72 -0.68 0.70
C ILE A 86 15.23 -1.61 -0.40
N ALA A 87 14.96 -2.86 -0.04
CA ALA A 87 14.28 -3.82 -0.90
C ALA A 87 12.77 -3.81 -0.61
N PRO A 88 11.90 -3.76 -1.63
CA PRO A 88 10.47 -3.92 -1.42
C PRO A 88 10.14 -5.38 -1.06
N ASP A 89 9.21 -5.58 -0.12
CA ASP A 89 8.70 -6.90 0.25
C ASP A 89 7.77 -7.48 -0.83
N SER A 90 7.07 -6.60 -1.57
CA SER A 90 6.31 -6.97 -2.75
C SER A 90 6.61 -6.01 -3.89
N TYR A 91 6.85 -6.56 -5.07
CA TYR A 91 7.20 -5.80 -6.27
C TYR A 91 6.30 -6.20 -7.42
N HIS A 92 5.65 -5.20 -8.03
CA HIS A 92 4.77 -5.39 -9.18
C HIS A 92 5.27 -4.57 -10.35
N GLN A 93 5.79 -5.24 -11.37
CA GLN A 93 6.10 -4.61 -12.65
C GLN A 93 4.91 -4.77 -13.61
N LEU A 94 4.12 -3.72 -13.77
CA LEU A 94 2.81 -3.78 -14.42
C LEU A 94 2.87 -4.17 -15.90
N GLN A 95 4.01 -3.96 -16.56
CA GLN A 95 4.24 -4.43 -17.92
C GLN A 95 4.07 -5.96 -18.04
N GLU A 96 4.46 -6.71 -17.00
CA GLU A 96 4.28 -8.17 -16.93
C GLU A 96 2.78 -8.55 -16.82
N TYR A 97 1.91 -7.59 -16.50
CA TYR A 97 0.45 -7.77 -16.44
C TYR A 97 -0.23 -7.32 -17.74
N GLY A 98 0.56 -7.09 -18.79
CA GLY A 98 0.07 -6.65 -20.10
C GLY A 98 -0.16 -5.14 -20.20
N VAL A 99 0.26 -4.34 -19.21
CA VAL A 99 0.19 -2.88 -19.28
C VAL A 99 1.21 -2.38 -20.31
N LYS A 100 0.71 -1.64 -21.32
CA LYS A 100 1.56 -1.07 -22.37
C LYS A 100 1.91 0.38 -22.03
N LYS A 101 3.20 0.70 -22.11
CA LYS A 101 3.69 2.08 -22.00
C LYS A 101 3.35 2.85 -23.27
N ARG A 102 2.57 3.93 -23.13
CA ARG A 102 2.29 4.91 -24.18
C ARG A 102 2.64 6.29 -23.65
N LEU A 103 3.09 7.18 -24.53
CA LEU A 103 3.35 8.58 -24.20
C LEU A 103 2.17 9.41 -24.70
N HIS A 104 1.85 10.49 -23.99
CA HIS A 104 0.76 11.41 -24.35
C HIS A 104 -0.63 10.76 -24.38
N GLU A 105 -0.81 9.65 -23.65
CA GLU A 105 -2.08 8.93 -23.53
C GLU A 105 -2.33 8.57 -22.07
N ASP A 106 -3.60 8.57 -21.67
CA ASP A 106 -4.04 8.04 -20.39
C ASP A 106 -4.01 6.50 -20.37
N PHE A 107 -4.08 5.93 -19.17
CA PHE A 107 -4.22 4.48 -19.00
C PHE A 107 -5.68 4.04 -19.16
N ASP A 108 -5.89 2.76 -19.45
CA ASP A 108 -7.22 2.15 -19.51
C ASP A 108 -7.80 1.95 -18.09
N PRO A 109 -8.93 2.59 -17.73
CA PRO A 109 -9.56 2.42 -16.43
C PRO A 109 -10.05 0.98 -16.16
N ALA A 110 -10.42 0.20 -17.17
CA ALA A 110 -10.82 -1.19 -16.97
C ALA A 110 -9.61 -2.06 -16.59
N GLN A 111 -8.45 -1.78 -17.19
CA GLN A 111 -7.20 -2.41 -16.81
C GLN A 111 -6.78 -2.03 -15.38
N SER A 112 -7.11 -0.81 -14.92
CA SER A 112 -6.72 -0.37 -13.57
C SER A 112 -7.37 -1.19 -12.46
N GLU A 113 -8.67 -1.45 -12.52
CA GLU A 113 -9.35 -2.27 -11.51
C GLU A 113 -8.82 -3.71 -11.47
N THR A 114 -8.45 -4.26 -12.64
CA THR A 114 -7.82 -5.59 -12.73
C THR A 114 -6.46 -5.61 -12.00
N VAL A 115 -5.63 -4.58 -12.21
CA VAL A 115 -4.33 -4.46 -11.53
C VAL A 115 -4.52 -4.25 -10.03
N ILE A 116 -5.47 -3.39 -9.62
CA ILE A 116 -5.76 -3.16 -8.19
C ILE A 116 -6.18 -4.46 -7.51
N ALA A 117 -7.10 -5.22 -8.11
CA ALA A 117 -7.54 -6.50 -7.55
C ALA A 117 -6.37 -7.47 -7.36
N ARG A 118 -5.46 -7.55 -8.34
CA ARG A 118 -4.27 -8.38 -8.28
C ARG A 118 -3.32 -7.95 -7.16
N VAL A 119 -3.01 -6.66 -7.04
CA VAL A 119 -2.14 -6.15 -5.98
C VAL A 119 -2.76 -6.38 -4.60
N VAL A 120 -4.05 -6.09 -4.42
CA VAL A 120 -4.74 -6.36 -3.14
C VAL A 120 -4.73 -7.85 -2.79
N ALA A 121 -4.88 -8.73 -3.78
CA ALA A 121 -4.83 -10.18 -3.56
C ALA A 121 -3.44 -10.66 -3.11
N ASP A 122 -2.35 -10.00 -3.50
CA ASP A 122 -0.98 -10.28 -3.01
C ASP A 122 -0.74 -9.80 -1.57
N LEU A 123 -1.52 -8.82 -1.09
CA LEU A 123 -1.40 -8.29 0.26
C LEU A 123 -2.12 -9.14 1.32
N LYS A 124 -3.28 -9.71 0.96
CA LYS A 124 -4.14 -10.51 1.86
C LYS A 124 -3.50 -11.76 2.49
N PRO A 125 -2.61 -12.52 1.83
CA PRO A 125 -2.02 -13.74 2.38
C PRO A 125 -1.14 -13.51 3.63
N GLN A 126 -0.80 -12.26 3.97
CA GLN A 126 0.24 -11.95 4.96
C GLN A 126 -0.21 -10.95 6.04
N LEU A 127 -1.48 -10.53 6.05
CA LEU A 127 -2.03 -9.70 7.13
C LEU A 127 -2.49 -10.59 8.30
N THR A 128 -1.55 -11.28 8.96
CA THR A 128 -1.83 -11.98 10.22
C THR A 128 -2.04 -10.96 11.33
N VAL A 129 -3.22 -11.02 11.96
CA VAL A 129 -3.63 -10.21 13.10
C VAL A 129 -2.57 -10.26 14.21
N VAL A 130 -1.90 -9.14 14.46
CA VAL A 130 -1.10 -8.97 15.68
C VAL A 130 -2.08 -8.79 16.84
N THR A 131 -2.45 -9.88 17.50
CA THR A 131 -3.13 -9.80 18.79
C THR A 131 -2.10 -9.36 19.84
N ASN A 132 -2.05 -8.06 20.15
CA ASN A 132 -1.29 -7.59 21.30
C ASN A 132 -1.94 -8.13 22.58
N SER A 133 -1.34 -9.18 23.15
CA SER A 133 -1.52 -9.54 24.55
C SER A 133 -0.54 -8.71 25.39
N SER A 134 -1.07 -7.82 26.23
CA SER A 134 -0.59 -7.63 27.61
C SER A 134 -1.47 -6.62 28.35
N ALA A 135 -2.25 -7.12 29.29
CA ALA A 135 -2.54 -6.41 30.54
C ALA A 135 -2.32 -7.42 31.66
N LYS A 136 -1.23 -7.26 32.42
CA LYS A 136 -1.14 -7.80 33.78
C LYS A 136 -1.97 -6.87 34.63
N ASP A 137 -2.98 -7.40 35.32
CA ASP A 137 -3.47 -6.84 36.56
C ASP A 137 -3.88 -7.96 37.53
N THR A 138 -3.44 -7.77 38.76
CA THR A 138 -3.58 -8.61 39.94
C THR A 138 -5.04 -8.82 40.38
N LYS A 139 -5.29 -10.02 40.92
CA LYS A 139 -6.50 -10.54 41.60
C LYS A 139 -7.50 -11.27 40.70
N GLY A 140 -7.62 -12.57 40.98
CA GLY A 140 -8.52 -13.48 40.30
C GLY A 140 -9.99 -13.09 40.47
N THR A 141 -10.78 -13.30 39.43
CA THR A 141 -11.78 -14.37 39.31
C THR A 141 -12.38 -14.24 37.91
N LYS A 142 -12.17 -15.24 37.04
CA LYS A 142 -12.68 -15.25 35.65
C LYS A 142 -14.21 -15.42 35.65
N LYS A 143 -14.91 -14.49 35.01
CA LYS A 143 -16.23 -14.76 34.41
C LYS A 143 -16.23 -14.17 33.01
N ILE A 144 -15.97 -15.01 32.01
CA ILE A 144 -16.05 -14.64 30.60
C ILE A 144 -17.50 -14.80 30.13
N ALA A 145 -18.21 -13.68 29.97
CA ALA A 145 -19.43 -13.65 29.16
C ALA A 145 -19.00 -13.35 27.72
N ALA A 146 -19.03 -14.37 26.86
CA ALA A 146 -18.77 -14.22 25.44
C ALA A 146 -20.00 -13.62 24.76
N CYS A 147 -20.05 -12.30 24.61
CA CYS A 147 -20.92 -11.68 23.60
C CYS A 147 -20.21 -11.82 22.24
N ILE A 148 -20.66 -12.81 21.46
CA ILE A 148 -20.30 -12.96 20.05
C ILE A 148 -21.06 -11.86 19.30
N THR A 149 -20.37 -10.82 18.85
CA THR A 149 -20.92 -9.92 17.82
C THR A 149 -20.32 -10.29 16.47
N PRO A 150 -21.14 -10.60 15.45
CA PRO A 150 -20.62 -10.85 14.11
C PRO A 150 -20.15 -9.53 13.50
N VAL A 151 -18.90 -9.48 13.06
CA VAL A 151 -18.40 -8.39 12.20
C VAL A 151 -18.88 -8.70 10.78
N THR A 152 -20.07 -8.23 10.41
CA THR A 152 -20.48 -8.17 9.01
C THR A 152 -19.71 -7.05 8.34
N ASN A 153 -18.60 -7.39 7.69
CA ASN A 153 -17.88 -6.46 6.84
C ASN A 153 -18.64 -6.30 5.51
N THR A 154 -19.69 -5.48 5.51
CA THR A 154 -20.33 -5.01 4.28
C THR A 154 -19.46 -3.90 3.69
N TYR A 155 -18.62 -4.26 2.71
CA TYR A 155 -18.05 -3.28 1.78
C TYR A 155 -19.20 -2.71 0.94
N ILE A 156 -19.69 -1.53 1.31
CA ILE A 156 -20.54 -0.71 0.44
C ILE A 156 -19.60 -0.02 -0.55
N LEU A 157 -19.65 -0.44 -1.81
CA LEU A 157 -19.09 0.31 -2.93
C LEU A 157 -19.78 1.68 -2.96
N PRO A 158 -19.06 2.82 -2.85
CA PRO A 158 -19.70 4.10 -3.09
C PRO A 158 -20.12 4.16 -4.56
N ASN A 159 -21.38 4.54 -4.71
CA ASN A 159 -22.16 4.55 -5.94
C ASN A 159 -21.52 5.42 -7.03
N LYS A 160 -21.79 5.05 -8.28
CA LYS A 160 -21.54 5.81 -9.51
C LYS A 160 -21.86 7.30 -9.33
N PHE A 161 -20.95 8.17 -9.79
CA PHE A 161 -21.26 9.37 -10.57
C PHE A 161 -20.13 9.61 -11.57
#